data_AF-A0A0Q7NGL8-F1
#
_entry.id   AF-A0A0Q7NGL8-F1
#
_cell.length_a   1.000
_cell.length_b   1.000
_cell.length_c   1.000
_cell.angle_alpha   90.00
_cell.angle_beta   90.00
_cell.angle_gamma   90.00
#
_symmetry.space_group_name_H-M   'P 1'
#
loop_
_entity.id
_entity.type
_entity.pdbx_description
1 polymer ?
#
loop_
_entity_poly.entity_id
_entity_poly.type
_entity_poly.pdbx_seq_one_letter_code
_entity_poly.pdbx_strand_id
1 'polypeptide(L)'
;MPSVYSGQEELRWVGDALDRLRELPQPVQRGLGYGLHRVQTGQTPLDFKPMPTVGSGAFELRFRDRTGAYRMFYVARFGDVVYVLHTFTKKTQKTAPGDLSVGRDRYRAAEADARKG
;
A
#
# COMPACT_ATOMS: atom_id res chain seq x y z
N MET A 1 -15.35 -26.20 6.20
CA MET A 1 -13.93 -26.16 5.81
C MET A 1 -13.75 -24.92 4.95
N PRO A 2 -13.12 -23.82 5.43
CA PRO A 2 -12.85 -22.71 4.53
C PRO A 2 -11.79 -23.14 3.51
N SER A 3 -12.09 -22.83 2.25
CA SER A 3 -11.29 -23.14 1.07
C SER A 3 -9.84 -22.70 1.21
N VAL A 4 -8.92 -23.62 0.94
CA VAL A 4 -7.51 -23.39 0.65
C VAL A 4 -7.36 -22.65 -0.69
N TYR A 5 -7.67 -21.35 -0.72
CA TYR A 5 -7.24 -20.51 -1.85
C TYR A 5 -5.74 -20.26 -1.71
N SER A 6 -4.99 -21.05 -2.47
CA SER A 6 -3.55 -21.05 -2.65
C SER A 6 -3.12 -20.05 -3.73
N GLY A 7 -3.70 -18.85 -3.75
CA GLY A 7 -3.34 -17.79 -4.69
C GLY A 7 -2.77 -16.60 -3.93
N GLN A 8 -1.55 -16.19 -4.24
CA GLN A 8 -1.09 -14.84 -3.91
C GLN A 8 -2.08 -13.86 -4.56
N GLU A 9 -2.69 -12.96 -3.78
CA GLU A 9 -3.56 -11.92 -4.36
C GLU A 9 -2.79 -11.12 -5.40
N GLU A 10 -3.46 -10.70 -6.47
CA GLU A 10 -2.79 -9.90 -7.49
C GLU A 10 -2.39 -8.55 -6.90
N LEU A 11 -1.14 -8.12 -7.10
CA LEU A 11 -0.70 -6.77 -6.76
C LEU A 11 -0.80 -5.88 -8.00
N ARG A 12 -1.60 -4.81 -7.92
CA ARG A 12 -1.61 -3.74 -8.93
C ARG A 12 -1.01 -2.46 -8.37
N TRP A 13 -0.05 -1.90 -9.08
CA TRP A 13 0.62 -0.66 -8.71
C TRP A 13 0.01 0.51 -9.48
N VAL A 14 -0.39 1.57 -8.78
CA VAL A 14 -1.03 2.74 -9.39
C VAL A 14 -0.02 3.88 -9.54
N GLY A 15 0.09 4.39 -10.77
CA GLY A 15 1.02 5.49 -11.09
C GLY A 15 2.47 5.10 -10.80
N ASP A 16 3.22 6.01 -10.17
CA ASP A 16 4.66 5.83 -9.87
C ASP A 16 4.94 5.04 -8.58
N ALA A 17 3.94 4.40 -7.95
CA ALA A 17 4.09 3.83 -6.61
C ALA A 17 5.20 2.76 -6.51
N LEU A 18 5.42 1.99 -7.58
CA LEU A 18 6.49 0.99 -7.66
C LEU A 18 7.86 1.63 -7.89
N ASP A 19 7.93 2.64 -8.75
CA ASP A 19 9.18 3.34 -9.03
C ASP A 19 9.67 4.08 -7.78
N ARG A 20 8.76 4.72 -7.03
CA ARG A 20 9.05 5.31 -5.72
C ARG A 20 9.59 4.30 -4.72
N LEU A 21 9.06 3.07 -4.69
CA LEU A 21 9.61 2.02 -3.84
C LEU A 21 11.04 1.66 -4.27
N ARG A 22 11.27 1.50 -5.58
CA ARG A 22 12.58 1.14 -6.15
C ARG A 22 13.65 2.22 -5.94
N GLU A 23 13.26 3.48 -5.78
CA GLU A 23 14.16 4.60 -5.43
C GLU A 23 14.64 4.57 -3.97
N LEU A 24 13.97 3.82 -3.07
CA LEU A 24 14.33 3.77 -1.65
C LEU A 24 15.56 2.89 -1.39
N PRO A 25 16.26 3.07 -0.25
CA PRO A 25 17.34 2.17 0.14
C PRO A 25 16.87 0.71 0.21
N GLN A 26 17.74 -0.22 -0.20
CA GLN A 26 17.47 -1.67 -0.21
C GLN A 26 16.84 -2.23 1.10
N PRO A 27 17.30 -1.85 2.31
CA PRO A 27 16.65 -2.29 3.55
C PRO A 27 15.19 -1.86 3.67
N VAL A 28 14.86 -0.66 3.19
CA VAL A 28 13.51 -0.09 3.21
C VAL A 28 12.62 -0.80 2.19
N GLN A 29 13.15 -1.08 0.99
CA GLN A 29 12.45 -1.87 -0.02
C GLN A 29 12.04 -3.23 0.53
N ARG A 30 12.97 -3.93 1.20
CA ARG A 30 12.69 -5.23 1.84
C ARG A 30 11.67 -5.12 2.97
N GLY A 31 11.77 -4.08 3.80
CA GLY A 31 10.85 -3.86 4.91
C GLY A 31 9.41 -3.64 4.46
N LEU A 32 9.19 -2.70 3.53
CA LEU A 32 7.87 -2.45 2.94
C LEU A 32 7.39 -3.63 2.10
N GLY A 33 8.27 -4.24 1.31
CA GLY A 33 7.97 -5.41 0.49
C GLY A 33 7.52 -6.62 1.31
N TYR A 34 8.16 -6.87 2.46
CA TYR A 34 7.74 -7.92 3.39
C TYR A 34 6.33 -7.64 3.95
N GLY A 35 6.07 -6.41 4.38
CA GLY A 35 4.74 -6.02 4.85
C GLY A 35 3.66 -6.19 3.78
N LEU A 36 3.96 -5.81 2.54
CA LEU A 36 3.06 -5.97 1.40
C LEU A 36 2.84 -7.45 1.04
N HIS A 37 3.89 -8.26 1.05
CA HIS A 37 3.79 -9.71 0.82
C HIS A 37 2.88 -10.39 1.85
N ARG A 38 2.90 -9.95 3.12
CA ARG A 38 1.93 -10.42 4.11
C ARG A 38 0.50 -10.11 3.68
N VAL A 39 0.20 -8.89 3.24
CA VAL A 39 -1.13 -8.56 2.68
C VAL A 39 -1.48 -9.51 1.54
N GLN A 40 -0.57 -9.68 0.59
CA GLN A 40 -0.76 -10.51 -0.61
C GLN A 40 -1.06 -11.99 -0.29
N THR A 41 -0.62 -12.45 0.88
CA THR A 41 -0.82 -13.83 1.37
C THR A 41 -1.98 -13.96 2.36
N GLY A 42 -2.85 -12.93 2.45
CA GLY A 42 -3.97 -12.90 3.37
C GLY A 42 -3.57 -12.71 4.84
N GLN A 43 -2.32 -12.32 5.10
CA GLN A 43 -1.81 -12.07 6.44
C GLN A 43 -1.85 -10.57 6.79
N THR A 44 -2.12 -10.28 8.06
CA THR A 44 -2.07 -8.91 8.59
C THR A 44 -0.62 -8.40 8.66
N PRO A 45 -0.27 -7.23 8.09
CA PRO A 45 1.07 -6.66 8.22
C PRO A 45 1.46 -6.39 9.68
N LEU A 46 2.77 -6.34 9.94
CA LEU A 46 3.29 -6.10 11.30
C LEU A 46 3.00 -4.69 11.80
N ASP A 47 3.07 -3.69 10.91
CA ASP A 47 2.88 -2.29 11.28
C ASP A 47 2.10 -1.54 10.20
N PHE A 48 0.85 -1.22 10.50
CA PHE A 48 -0.05 -0.50 9.59
C PHE A 48 -1.11 0.29 10.35
N LYS A 49 -1.85 1.15 9.66
CA LYS A 49 -3.07 1.80 10.20
C LYS A 49 -4.12 2.02 9.12
N PRO A 50 -5.42 2.06 9.47
CA PRO A 50 -6.47 2.50 8.54
C PRO A 50 -6.26 3.95 8.07
N MET A 51 -6.63 4.22 6.81
CA MET A 51 -6.56 5.54 6.17
C MET A 51 -7.92 5.92 5.54
N PRO A 52 -8.97 6.14 6.33
CA PRO A 52 -10.30 6.50 5.80
C PRO A 52 -10.30 7.84 5.04
N THR A 53 -9.31 8.69 5.29
CA THR A 53 -9.10 9.95 4.55
C THR A 53 -8.59 9.73 3.13
N VAL A 54 -8.04 8.56 2.82
CA VAL A 54 -7.63 8.15 1.46
C VAL A 54 -8.78 7.45 0.75
N GLY A 55 -9.46 6.52 1.44
CA GLY A 55 -10.62 5.81 0.91
C GLY A 55 -11.06 4.66 1.81
N SER A 56 -12.23 4.08 1.54
CA SER A 56 -12.72 2.91 2.26
C SER A 56 -11.82 1.71 2.01
N GLY A 57 -11.42 1.00 3.08
CA GLY A 57 -10.50 -0.13 2.97
C GLY A 57 -9.06 0.25 2.59
N ALA A 58 -8.70 1.54 2.61
CA ALA A 58 -7.33 2.00 2.44
C ALA A 58 -6.56 1.95 3.77
N PHE A 59 -5.29 1.58 3.70
CA PHE A 59 -4.38 1.42 4.83
C PHE A 59 -3.01 2.05 4.52
N GLU A 60 -2.32 2.48 5.57
CA GLU A 60 -0.92 2.92 5.53
C GLU A 60 -0.05 1.83 6.14
N LEU A 61 0.75 1.15 5.32
CA LEU A 61 1.85 0.31 5.78
C LEU A 61 3.00 1.19 6.27
N ARG A 62 3.57 0.86 7.42
CA ARG A 62 4.57 1.69 8.10
C ARG A 62 5.88 0.91 8.26
N PHE A 63 6.96 1.49 7.76
CA PHE A 63 8.31 1.01 8.01
C PHE A 63 9.16 2.15 8.57
N ARG A 64 10.05 1.87 9.51
CA ARG A 64 11.01 2.82 10.05
C ARG A 64 12.34 2.12 10.27
N ASP A 65 13.41 2.78 9.89
CA ASP A 65 14.77 2.39 10.24
C ASP A 65 15.59 3.64 10.61
N ARG A 66 16.91 3.47 10.66
CA ARG A 66 17.85 4.55 10.98
C ARG A 66 17.88 5.69 9.94
N THR A 67 17.41 5.44 8.71
CA THR A 67 17.44 6.44 7.62
C THR A 67 16.13 7.20 7.49
N GLY A 68 15.03 6.74 8.11
CA GLY A 68 13.80 7.51 8.19
C GLY A 68 12.53 6.70 8.44
N ALA A 69 11.40 7.36 8.21
CA ALA A 69 10.08 6.75 8.27
C ALA A 69 9.48 6.69 6.85
N TYR A 70 9.16 5.48 6.40
CA TYR A 70 8.70 5.18 5.04
C TYR A 70 7.31 4.59 5.08
N ARG A 71 6.46 5.02 4.16
CA ARG A 71 5.03 4.69 4.15
C ARG A 71 4.60 4.23 2.78
N MET A 72 3.64 3.32 2.79
CA MET A 72 2.98 2.84 1.57
C MET A 72 1.47 2.82 1.81
N PHE A 73 0.72 3.50 0.95
CA PHE A 73 -0.74 3.36 0.91
C PHE A 73 -1.13 2.19 0.02
N TYR A 74 -2.02 1.36 0.54
CA TYR A 74 -2.62 0.26 -0.21
C TYR A 74 -4.11 0.14 0.11
N VAL A 75 -4.88 -0.46 -0.79
CA VAL A 75 -6.26 -0.89 -0.54
C VAL A 75 -6.22 -2.38 -0.25
N ALA A 76 -6.77 -2.79 0.89
CA ALA A 76 -6.70 -4.19 1.32
C ALA A 76 -7.35 -5.13 0.31
N ARG A 77 -8.47 -4.74 -0.31
CA ARG A 77 -9.09 -5.55 -1.36
C ARG A 77 -10.11 -4.76 -2.18
N PHE A 78 -9.96 -4.79 -3.50
CA PHE A 78 -11.07 -4.63 -4.45
C PHE A 78 -11.14 -5.90 -5.30
N GLY A 79 -12.20 -6.70 -5.17
CA GLY A 79 -12.24 -8.02 -5.83
C GLY A 79 -11.18 -8.95 -5.25
N ASP A 80 -10.29 -9.52 -6.07
CA ASP A 80 -9.17 -10.39 -5.63
C ASP A 80 -7.80 -9.68 -5.77
N VAL A 81 -7.81 -8.35 -5.84
CA VAL A 81 -6.64 -7.52 -6.15
C VAL A 81 -6.33 -6.55 -5.01
N VAL A 82 -5.06 -6.48 -4.63
CA VAL A 82 -4.50 -5.48 -3.72
C VAL A 82 -3.89 -4.35 -4.55
N TYR A 83 -4.38 -3.13 -4.35
CA TYR A 83 -3.86 -1.96 -5.06
C TYR A 83 -2.87 -1.20 -4.19
N VAL A 84 -1.66 -0.99 -4.70
CA VAL A 84 -0.67 -0.11 -4.07
C VAL A 84 -0.78 1.27 -4.69
N LEU A 85 -1.15 2.25 -3.87
CA LEU A 85 -1.51 3.58 -4.32
C LEU A 85 -0.30 4.52 -4.33
N HIS A 86 0.51 4.51 -3.27
CA HIS A 86 1.53 5.53 -3.10
C HIS A 86 2.63 5.06 -2.14
N THR A 87 3.89 5.33 -2.47
CA THR A 87 5.05 5.05 -1.62
C THR A 87 5.80 6.36 -1.38
N PHE A 88 6.06 6.72 -0.12
CA PHE A 88 6.65 8.01 0.21
C PHE A 88 7.44 7.99 1.53
N THR A 89 8.37 8.93 1.65
CA THR A 89 9.16 9.15 2.88
C THR A 89 8.50 10.24 3.70
N LYS A 90 8.12 9.91 4.94
CA LYS A 90 7.42 10.80 5.84
C LYS A 90 8.41 11.68 6.59
N LYS A 91 8.29 13.00 6.44
CA LYS A 91 9.18 14.01 7.07
C LYS A 91 8.60 14.60 8.37
N THR A 92 7.31 14.44 8.62
CA THR A 92 6.59 15.05 9.76
C THR A 92 5.70 14.02 10.46
N GLN A 93 5.10 14.35 11.61
CA GLN A 93 4.25 13.40 12.35
C GLN A 93 2.92 13.09 11.64
N LYS A 94 2.32 14.09 11.00
CA LYS A 94 1.09 13.93 10.20
C LYS A 94 1.46 13.60 8.76
N THR A 95 0.61 12.86 8.05
CA THR A 95 0.79 12.66 6.61
C THR A 95 0.58 13.99 5.90
N ALA A 96 1.44 14.36 4.96
CA ALA A 96 1.34 15.65 4.29
C ALA A 96 0.07 15.70 3.41
N PRO A 97 -0.57 16.88 3.28
CA PRO A 97 -1.74 17.04 2.42
C PRO A 97 -1.51 16.59 0.96
N GLY A 98 -0.29 16.77 0.44
CA GLY A 98 0.12 16.30 -0.89
C GLY A 98 0.03 14.79 -1.02
N ASP A 99 0.63 14.02 -0.10
CA ASP A 99 0.59 12.56 -0.11
C ASP A 99 -0.85 12.04 0.02
N LEU A 100 -1.68 12.71 0.83
CA LEU A 100 -3.11 12.40 0.96
C LEU A 100 -3.88 12.68 -0.33
N SER A 101 -3.54 13.74 -1.07
CA SER A 101 -4.14 14.02 -2.38
C SER A 101 -3.80 12.93 -3.38
N VAL A 102 -2.50 12.61 -3.51
CA VAL A 102 -2.02 11.54 -4.40
C VAL A 102 -2.69 10.20 -4.07
N GLY A 103 -2.79 9.86 -2.78
CA GLY A 103 -3.49 8.66 -2.32
C GLY A 103 -4.96 8.65 -2.74
N ARG A 104 -5.70 9.74 -2.56
CA ARG A 104 -7.13 9.85 -2.92
C ARG A 104 -7.36 9.76 -4.43
N ASP A 105 -6.54 10.44 -5.21
CA ASP A 105 -6.68 10.44 -6.68
C ASP A 105 -6.41 9.05 -7.24
N ARG A 106 -5.38 8.36 -6.71
CA ARG A 106 -5.05 6.99 -7.11
C ARG A 106 -6.04 5.95 -6.59
N TYR A 107 -6.64 6.18 -5.42
CA TYR A 107 -7.74 5.35 -4.92
C TYR A 107 -8.92 5.35 -5.91
N ARG A 108 -9.32 6.52 -6.41
CA ARG A 108 -10.38 6.64 -7.43
C ARG A 108 -10.03 5.91 -8.73
N ALA A 109 -8.76 5.98 -9.15
CA ALA A 109 -8.28 5.25 -10.31
C ALA A 109 -8.34 3.72 -10.10
N ALA A 110 -7.90 3.23 -8.94
CA ALA A 110 -8.00 1.82 -8.56
C ALA A 110 -9.45 1.32 -8.51
N GLU A 111 -10.35 2.11 -7.94
CA GLU A 111 -11.77 1.78 -7.89
C GLU A 111 -12.41 1.73 -9.30
N ALA A 112 -12.00 2.64 -10.20
CA ALA A 112 -12.43 2.62 -11.59
C ALA A 112 -11.86 1.44 -12.38
N ASP A 113 -10.63 1.01 -12.08
CA ASP A 113 -10.03 -0.19 -12.67
C ASP A 113 -10.76 -1.46 -12.21
N ALA A 114 -11.03 -1.57 -10.91
CA ALA A 114 -11.74 -2.71 -10.31
C ALA A 114 -13.18 -2.88 -10.80
N ARG A 115 -13.83 -1.83 -11.30
CA ARG A 115 -15.18 -1.90 -11.91
C ARG A 115 -15.18 -2.40 -13.37
N LYS A 116 -14.01 -2.42 -14.01
CA LYS A 116 -13.87 -2.79 -15.43
C LYS A 116 -13.45 -4.25 -15.63
N GLY A 117 -12.91 -4.89 -14.60
CA GLY A 117 -12.64 -6.34 -14.55
C GLY A 117 -13.80 -7.09 -13.93
#